data_AF-A0A0D2FBV6-F1
#
_entry.id   AF-A0A0D2FBV6-F1
#
_cell.length_a   1.000
_cell.length_b   1.000
_cell.length_c   1.000
_cell.angle_alpha   90.00
_cell.angle_beta   90.00
_cell.angle_gamma   90.00
#
_symmetry.space_group_name_H-M   'P 1'
#
loop_
_entity.id
_entity.type
_entity.pdbx_description
1 polymer ?
#
loop_
_entity_poly.entity_id
_entity_poly.type
_entity_poly.pdbx_seq_one_letter_code
_entity_poly.pdbx_strand_id
1 'polypeptide(L)'
;MPKDMRGSGLLPTFAEAPAINTAPRKDHARMRRIVAHAFSQKALVEQEERLQYYVDVLISKLSEECTKGPQDIVRWLNFTTFDIMGELTYSRSFGCLEGGKYHEWVTMIFKGIKMHPWMQALLYYKLTSLRGWLIPHEMAAAKQQTDQSAIKTVDERLARKDTIDRKDFMSYILRHNDERGMTDAEIKQTAMILMVAGSETTATFLSGLLYLILRHRGVYRRLVQEIRDAFPTYQSIGMVNTNSLRYLSAVVEESFRCYPPAPNTHPRIVPDKGEVLENQWVPGDTTVGVSQWATNHDPENFYRPDDFLPERYLSDSDPARDPDDVPAHLFEDDNKEVVQPFSVGPRNCVGKNLAYGELRIILSKLLWSFDLKLDSRSDSSKWIEDQDTFMLWEKPPLWIDLTLREQKGALTQPARIA
;
A
#
# COMPACT_ATOMS: atom_id res chain seq x y z
N MET A 1 -3.81 -20.65 -10.95
CA MET A 1 -2.69 -19.96 -11.65
C MET A 1 -2.15 -18.76 -10.86
N PRO A 2 -0.85 -18.46 -10.91
CA PRO A 2 -0.29 -17.26 -10.29
C PRO A 2 -0.67 -16.00 -11.07
N LYS A 3 -0.73 -14.85 -10.38
CA LYS A 3 -0.82 -13.52 -11.00
C LYS A 3 0.25 -13.37 -12.08
N ASP A 4 -0.10 -12.77 -13.22
CA ASP A 4 0.82 -12.54 -14.32
C ASP A 4 0.67 -11.12 -14.87
N MET A 5 1.64 -10.27 -14.54
CA MET A 5 1.66 -8.87 -14.96
C MET A 5 2.48 -8.67 -16.25
N ARG A 6 2.88 -9.74 -16.96
CA ARG A 6 3.56 -9.60 -18.27
C ARG A 6 2.64 -8.87 -19.24
N GLY A 7 3.18 -7.88 -19.94
CA GLY A 7 2.39 -7.05 -20.86
C GLY A 7 1.42 -6.08 -20.17
N SER A 8 1.50 -5.90 -18.85
CA SER A 8 0.65 -4.91 -18.15
C SER A 8 1.19 -3.47 -18.24
N GLY A 9 2.37 -3.24 -18.82
CA GLY A 9 2.88 -1.90 -19.19
C GLY A 9 2.94 -0.87 -18.05
N LEU A 10 2.89 -1.33 -16.79
CA LEU A 10 2.35 -0.52 -15.70
C LEU A 10 3.17 0.69 -15.32
N LEU A 11 4.48 0.58 -15.45
CA LEU A 11 5.47 1.48 -14.87
C LEU A 11 6.73 1.40 -15.76
N PRO A 12 7.73 2.29 -15.59
CA PRO A 12 8.87 2.37 -16.50
C PRO A 12 9.48 0.99 -16.72
N THR A 13 9.22 0.38 -17.87
CA THR A 13 9.98 -0.78 -18.33
C THR A 13 11.22 -0.19 -18.93
N PHE A 14 12.32 -0.22 -18.19
CA PHE A 14 13.61 -0.01 -18.81
C PHE A 14 13.78 -1.19 -19.75
N ALA A 15 14.07 -0.89 -21.01
CA ALA A 15 13.97 -1.85 -22.10
C ALA A 15 14.96 -3.02 -22.01
N GLU A 16 15.71 -3.16 -20.92
CA GLU A 16 16.87 -4.05 -20.80
C GLU A 16 16.68 -5.21 -19.81
N ALA A 17 15.70 -5.18 -18.89
CA ALA A 17 15.45 -6.29 -17.96
C ALA A 17 14.03 -6.29 -17.37
N PRO A 18 13.47 -7.43 -16.93
CA PRO A 18 12.21 -7.47 -16.20
C PRO A 18 12.37 -7.05 -14.73
N ALA A 19 11.30 -6.50 -14.16
CA ALA A 19 11.15 -6.29 -12.72
C ALA A 19 10.55 -7.52 -12.04
N ILE A 20 10.62 -7.64 -10.71
CA ILE A 20 10.06 -8.79 -9.99
C ILE A 20 8.58 -9.06 -10.34
N ASN A 21 7.75 -8.03 -10.56
CA ASN A 21 6.34 -8.23 -10.90
C ASN A 21 6.11 -8.72 -12.34
N THR A 22 6.98 -8.36 -13.28
CA THR A 22 6.86 -8.66 -14.72
C THR A 22 7.75 -9.81 -15.19
N ALA A 23 8.67 -10.29 -14.34
CA ALA A 23 9.59 -11.37 -14.66
C ALA A 23 8.87 -12.67 -15.05
N PRO A 24 9.39 -13.45 -16.01
CA PRO A 24 8.93 -14.82 -16.28
C PRO A 24 8.98 -15.71 -15.04
N ARG A 25 8.27 -16.85 -15.05
CA ARG A 25 8.10 -17.70 -13.85
C ARG A 25 9.42 -18.12 -13.19
N LYS A 26 10.43 -18.52 -13.99
CA LYS A 26 11.74 -18.94 -13.48
C LYS A 26 12.50 -17.76 -12.85
N ASP A 27 12.54 -16.63 -13.54
CA ASP A 27 13.24 -15.44 -13.08
C ASP A 27 12.56 -14.84 -11.85
N HIS A 28 11.22 -14.80 -11.82
CA HIS A 28 10.46 -14.39 -10.65
C HIS A 28 10.84 -15.20 -9.41
N ALA A 29 10.93 -16.53 -9.51
CA ALA A 29 11.28 -17.36 -8.36
C ALA A 29 12.68 -17.02 -7.81
N ARG A 30 13.65 -16.81 -8.70
CA ARG A 30 15.00 -16.36 -8.35
C ARG A 30 14.98 -14.97 -7.69
N MET A 31 14.34 -13.99 -8.32
CA MET A 31 14.24 -12.61 -7.81
C MET A 31 13.51 -12.58 -6.47
N ARG A 32 12.39 -13.30 -6.35
CA ARG A 32 11.59 -13.39 -5.13
C ARG A 32 12.39 -13.94 -3.95
N ARG A 33 13.22 -14.97 -4.16
CA ARG A 33 14.10 -15.51 -3.11
C ARG A 33 14.98 -14.42 -2.50
N ILE A 34 15.58 -13.58 -3.34
CA ILE A 34 16.51 -12.52 -2.91
C ILE A 34 15.76 -11.38 -2.24
N VAL A 35 14.70 -10.88 -2.88
CA VAL A 35 13.90 -9.75 -2.37
C VAL A 35 13.22 -10.10 -1.04
N ALA A 36 12.78 -11.35 -0.85
CA ALA A 36 12.09 -11.76 0.39
C ALA A 36 12.92 -11.57 1.67
N HIS A 37 14.25 -11.55 1.59
CA HIS A 37 15.10 -11.28 2.76
C HIS A 37 14.84 -9.89 3.37
N ALA A 38 14.62 -8.89 2.50
CA ALA A 38 14.31 -7.52 2.89
C ALA A 38 12.96 -7.36 3.61
N PHE A 39 12.04 -8.31 3.40
CA PHE A 39 10.68 -8.32 3.96
C PHE A 39 10.47 -9.43 5.01
N SER A 40 11.55 -10.05 5.47
CA SER A 40 11.49 -11.02 6.56
C SER A 40 11.13 -10.33 7.89
N GLN A 41 10.48 -11.05 8.81
CA GLN A 41 10.09 -10.48 10.10
C GLN A 41 11.29 -9.84 10.85
N LYS A 42 12.46 -10.49 10.80
CA LYS A 42 13.70 -9.95 11.37
C LYS A 42 14.09 -8.62 10.71
N ALA A 43 14.06 -8.56 9.38
CA ALA A 43 14.41 -7.34 8.64
C ALA A 43 13.45 -6.19 8.96
N LEU A 44 12.14 -6.48 9.10
CA LEU A 44 11.14 -5.46 9.43
C LEU A 44 11.37 -4.86 10.82
N VAL A 45 11.66 -5.69 11.84
CA VAL A 45 12.01 -5.19 13.18
C VAL A 45 13.28 -4.33 13.13
N GLU A 46 14.26 -4.71 12.32
CA GLU A 46 15.48 -3.94 12.12
C GLU A 46 15.29 -2.63 11.34
N GLN A 47 14.21 -2.53 10.56
CA GLN A 47 13.82 -1.34 9.77
C GLN A 47 12.85 -0.43 10.54
N GLU A 48 12.22 -0.92 11.61
CA GLU A 48 11.13 -0.23 12.33
C GLU A 48 11.54 1.17 12.79
N GLU A 49 12.77 1.37 13.26
CA GLU A 49 13.27 2.69 13.70
C GLU A 49 13.12 3.75 12.59
N ARG A 50 13.40 3.37 11.34
CA ARG A 50 13.27 4.27 10.18
C ARG A 50 11.82 4.58 9.88
N LEU A 51 10.95 3.59 9.97
CA LEU A 51 9.50 3.76 9.81
C LEU A 51 8.97 4.71 10.89
N GLN A 52 9.30 4.47 12.17
CA GLN A 52 8.88 5.31 13.29
C GLN A 52 9.31 6.76 13.08
N TYR A 53 10.54 7.01 12.62
CA TYR A 53 11.01 8.37 12.35
C TYR A 53 10.09 9.14 11.39
N TYR A 54 9.72 8.56 10.24
CA TYR A 54 8.84 9.27 9.30
C TYR A 54 7.40 9.40 9.80
N VAL A 55 6.92 8.46 10.62
CA VAL A 55 5.63 8.61 11.30
C VAL A 55 5.70 9.73 12.33
N ASP A 56 6.80 9.87 13.06
CA ASP A 56 7.00 10.95 14.02
C ASP A 56 7.10 12.31 13.33
N VAL A 57 7.73 12.38 12.15
CA VAL A 57 7.71 13.57 11.28
C VAL A 57 6.28 13.88 10.83
N LEU A 58 5.49 12.87 10.42
CA LEU A 58 4.08 13.05 10.07
C LEU A 58 3.28 13.65 11.23
N ILE A 59 3.38 13.07 12.43
CA ILE A 59 2.65 13.57 13.62
C ILE A 59 3.10 14.99 13.97
N SER A 60 4.40 15.28 13.92
CA SER A 60 4.93 16.63 14.15
C SER A 60 4.37 17.64 13.15
N LYS A 61 4.37 17.30 11.85
CA LYS A 61 3.83 18.18 10.81
C LYS A 61 2.32 18.39 10.94
N LEU A 62 1.56 17.34 11.20
CA LEU A 62 0.12 17.47 11.44
C LEU A 62 -0.18 18.29 12.70
N SER A 63 0.67 18.23 13.74
CA SER A 63 0.51 19.05 14.94
C SER A 63 0.71 20.54 14.66
N GLU A 64 1.64 20.89 13.75
CA GLU A 64 1.83 22.27 13.28
C GLU A 64 0.63 22.74 12.44
N GLU A 65 0.19 21.90 11.51
CA GLU A 65 -0.81 22.26 10.49
C GLU A 65 -2.27 22.19 11.00
N CYS A 66 -2.57 21.40 12.03
CA CYS A 66 -3.93 21.28 12.56
C CYS A 66 -4.50 22.60 13.08
N THR A 67 -3.64 23.53 13.50
CA THR A 67 -4.03 24.88 13.93
C THR A 67 -4.53 25.77 12.78
N LYS A 68 -4.25 25.39 11.53
CA LYS A 68 -4.62 26.15 10.32
C LYS A 68 -5.96 25.72 9.73
N GLY A 69 -6.63 24.74 10.35
CA GLY A 69 -7.91 24.19 9.92
C GLY A 69 -7.80 22.75 9.39
N PRO A 70 -8.89 22.22 8.80
CA PRO A 70 -8.93 20.83 8.35
C PRO A 70 -7.91 20.55 7.25
N GLN A 71 -7.25 19.39 7.35
CA GLN A 71 -6.13 18.98 6.50
C GLN A 71 -6.55 17.90 5.51
N ASP A 72 -5.97 17.91 4.32
CA ASP A 72 -6.09 16.82 3.36
C ASP A 72 -5.17 15.66 3.77
N ILE A 73 -5.74 14.64 4.43
CA ILE A 73 -4.95 13.53 4.97
C ILE A 73 -4.38 12.63 3.87
N VAL A 74 -5.01 12.54 2.70
CA VAL A 74 -4.51 11.73 1.57
C VAL A 74 -3.12 12.21 1.17
N ARG A 75 -2.91 13.52 1.12
CA ARG A 75 -1.62 14.12 0.80
C ARG A 75 -0.56 13.78 1.83
N TRP A 76 -0.87 13.89 3.12
CA TRP A 76 0.05 13.58 4.21
C TRP A 76 0.44 12.09 4.23
N LEU A 77 -0.51 11.18 4.05
CA LEU A 77 -0.26 9.75 3.96
C LEU A 77 0.62 9.38 2.76
N ASN A 78 0.39 10.03 1.61
CA ASN A 78 1.27 9.87 0.45
C ASN A 78 2.68 10.36 0.74
N PHE A 79 2.84 11.55 1.34
CA PHE A 79 4.17 12.05 1.71
C PHE A 79 4.91 11.08 2.63
N THR A 80 4.24 10.56 3.66
CA THR A 80 4.83 9.60 4.60
C THR A 80 5.27 8.33 3.91
N THR A 81 4.39 7.71 3.15
CA THR A 81 4.69 6.40 2.52
C THR A 81 5.75 6.52 1.42
N PHE A 82 5.78 7.62 0.67
CA PHE A 82 6.86 7.88 -0.29
C PHE A 82 8.21 8.14 0.39
N ASP A 83 8.25 8.87 1.51
CA ASP A 83 9.51 9.12 2.22
C ASP A 83 10.02 7.84 2.94
N ILE A 84 9.12 7.04 3.54
CA ILE A 84 9.45 5.71 4.10
C ILE A 84 10.06 4.82 3.01
N MET A 85 9.38 4.70 1.87
CA MET A 85 9.85 3.85 0.79
C MET A 85 11.12 4.40 0.13
N GLY A 86 11.27 5.73 0.05
CA GLY A 86 12.49 6.44 -0.30
C GLY A 86 13.68 5.99 0.55
N GLU A 87 13.49 6.01 1.86
CA GLU A 87 14.50 5.57 2.81
C GLU A 87 14.80 4.08 2.71
N LEU A 88 13.77 3.23 2.72
CA LEU A 88 13.95 1.78 2.69
C LEU A 88 14.48 1.26 1.36
N THR A 89 14.22 1.96 0.25
CA THR A 89 14.67 1.53 -1.08
C THR A 89 15.96 2.22 -1.51
N TYR A 90 16.15 3.50 -1.23
CA TYR A 90 17.28 4.28 -1.76
C TYR A 90 18.18 4.87 -0.68
N SER A 91 17.86 4.65 0.61
CA SER A 91 18.50 5.32 1.75
C SER A 91 18.50 6.85 1.59
N ARG A 92 17.40 7.38 1.03
CA ARG A 92 17.16 8.81 0.82
C ARG A 92 15.67 9.11 0.93
N SER A 93 15.32 10.04 1.80
CA SER A 93 14.01 10.71 1.76
C SER A 93 13.83 11.51 0.47
N PHE A 94 12.59 11.63 -0.02
CA PHE A 94 12.25 12.59 -1.07
C PHE A 94 11.95 13.98 -0.50
N GLY A 95 11.93 14.11 0.84
CA GLY A 95 11.59 15.35 1.54
C GLY A 95 10.14 15.76 1.32
N CYS A 96 9.26 14.83 0.98
CA CYS A 96 7.85 15.14 0.71
C CYS A 96 7.15 15.64 1.99
N LEU A 97 7.44 15.00 3.13
CA LEU A 97 6.91 15.41 4.44
C LEU A 97 7.49 16.73 4.92
N GLU A 98 8.81 16.90 4.83
CA GLU A 98 9.49 18.12 5.30
C GLU A 98 9.07 19.34 4.48
N GLY A 99 9.05 19.21 3.15
CA GLY A 99 8.70 20.28 2.22
C GLY A 99 7.19 20.47 2.04
N GLY A 100 6.39 19.51 2.51
CA GLY A 100 4.94 19.48 2.33
C GLY A 100 4.54 19.51 0.85
N LYS A 101 5.34 19.00 -0.08
CA LYS A 101 5.10 19.04 -1.54
C LYS A 101 5.52 17.73 -2.18
N TYR A 102 4.81 17.32 -3.22
CA TYR A 102 5.20 16.15 -4.00
C TYR A 102 6.52 16.40 -4.71
N HIS A 103 7.43 15.43 -4.59
CA HIS A 103 8.59 15.35 -5.47
C HIS A 103 8.11 15.11 -6.92
N GLU A 104 8.82 15.67 -7.90
CA GLU A 104 8.43 15.60 -9.32
C GLU A 104 8.24 14.15 -9.81
N TRP A 105 9.12 13.25 -9.37
CA TRP A 105 9.01 11.82 -9.67
C TRP A 105 7.72 11.18 -9.16
N VAL A 106 7.25 11.55 -7.96
CA VAL A 106 6.00 11.06 -7.39
C VAL A 106 4.81 11.50 -8.24
N THR A 107 4.82 12.75 -8.70
CA THR A 107 3.78 13.26 -9.60
C THR A 107 3.74 12.48 -10.92
N MET A 108 4.90 12.10 -11.45
CA MET A 108 4.98 11.27 -12.67
C MET A 108 4.49 9.84 -12.47
N ILE A 109 4.66 9.27 -11.27
CA ILE A 109 4.10 7.96 -10.92
C ILE A 109 2.57 7.98 -11.02
N PHE A 110 1.89 8.99 -10.46
CA PHE A 110 0.43 9.10 -10.56
C PHE A 110 -0.08 9.26 -11.99
N LYS A 111 0.60 10.09 -12.79
CA LYS A 111 0.30 10.20 -14.21
C LYS A 111 0.47 8.86 -14.94
N GLY A 112 1.51 8.11 -14.60
CA GLY A 112 1.76 6.77 -15.15
C GLY A 112 0.64 5.77 -14.84
N ILE A 113 0.14 5.77 -13.60
CA ILE A 113 -0.97 4.91 -13.17
C ILE A 113 -2.23 5.19 -14.00
N LYS A 114 -2.60 6.45 -14.23
CA LYS A 114 -3.76 6.80 -15.06
C LYS A 114 -3.64 6.38 -16.53
N MET A 115 -2.42 6.31 -17.05
CA MET A 115 -2.18 5.83 -18.42
C MET A 115 -2.27 4.31 -18.54
N HIS A 116 -2.25 3.57 -17.43
CA HIS A 116 -2.19 2.12 -17.45
C HIS A 116 -3.38 1.46 -18.17
N PRO A 117 -4.67 1.81 -17.90
CA PRO A 117 -5.80 1.18 -18.60
C PRO A 117 -5.76 1.38 -20.12
N TRP A 118 -5.31 2.56 -20.57
CA TRP A 118 -5.12 2.85 -22.00
C TRP A 118 -4.03 1.97 -22.62
N MET A 119 -2.90 1.85 -21.94
CA MET A 119 -1.80 0.97 -22.37
C MET A 119 -2.23 -0.50 -22.42
N GLN A 120 -3.02 -0.94 -21.43
CA GLN A 120 -3.58 -2.28 -21.39
C GLN A 120 -4.56 -2.53 -22.54
N ALA A 121 -5.43 -1.56 -22.84
CA ALA A 121 -6.36 -1.66 -23.96
C ALA A 121 -5.62 -1.78 -25.30
N LEU A 122 -4.55 -1.00 -25.52
CA LEU A 122 -3.73 -1.12 -26.74
C LEU A 122 -3.10 -2.52 -26.88
N LEU A 123 -2.60 -3.08 -25.78
CA LEU A 123 -2.00 -4.42 -25.78
C LEU A 123 -3.06 -5.49 -26.03
N TYR A 124 -4.22 -5.37 -25.38
CA TYR A 124 -5.33 -6.29 -25.53
C TYR A 124 -5.86 -6.32 -26.98
N TYR A 125 -6.09 -5.17 -27.59
CA TYR A 125 -6.56 -5.05 -28.97
C TYR A 125 -5.45 -5.17 -30.02
N LYS A 126 -4.19 -5.44 -29.61
CA LYS A 126 -3.02 -5.51 -30.49
C LYS A 126 -2.80 -4.23 -31.32
N LEU A 127 -3.18 -3.08 -30.76
CA LEU A 127 -3.06 -1.74 -31.35
C LEU A 127 -1.81 -0.99 -30.88
N THR A 128 -0.75 -1.70 -30.50
CA THR A 128 0.46 -1.10 -29.90
C THR A 128 1.17 -0.11 -30.83
N SER A 129 0.97 -0.20 -32.14
CA SER A 129 1.44 0.79 -33.12
C SER A 129 0.85 2.19 -32.91
N LEU A 130 -0.32 2.29 -32.26
CA LEU A 130 -0.98 3.57 -31.95
C LEU A 130 -0.48 4.22 -30.66
N ARG A 131 0.47 3.60 -29.94
CA ARG A 131 0.99 4.12 -28.67
C ARG A 131 1.56 5.53 -28.80
N GLY A 132 2.26 5.82 -29.89
CA GLY A 132 2.86 7.14 -30.15
C GLY A 132 1.84 8.25 -30.39
N TRP A 133 0.59 7.91 -30.72
CA TRP A 133 -0.50 8.88 -30.90
C TRP A 133 -1.19 9.21 -29.57
N LEU A 134 -1.30 8.25 -28.65
CA LEU A 134 -1.98 8.41 -27.36
C LEU A 134 -1.11 9.03 -26.25
N ILE A 135 0.22 9.00 -26.40
CA ILE A 135 1.14 9.57 -25.41
C ILE A 135 1.66 10.91 -25.96
N PRO A 136 1.25 12.06 -25.37
CA PRO A 136 1.80 13.35 -25.77
C PRO A 136 3.33 13.35 -25.68
N HIS A 137 4.00 13.94 -26.68
CA HIS A 137 5.47 13.95 -26.75
C HIS A 137 6.11 14.58 -25.49
N GLU A 138 5.48 15.61 -24.92
CA GLU A 138 5.91 16.24 -23.66
C GLU A 138 5.87 15.28 -22.47
N MET A 139 4.86 14.41 -22.39
CA MET A 139 4.79 13.38 -21.35
C MET A 139 5.88 12.32 -21.55
N ALA A 140 6.17 11.94 -22.79
CA ALA A 140 7.24 10.99 -23.09
C ALA A 140 8.63 11.53 -22.68
N ALA A 141 8.92 12.81 -22.99
CA ALA A 141 10.17 13.47 -22.62
C ALA A 141 10.31 13.64 -21.09
N ALA A 142 9.26 14.14 -20.42
CA ALA A 142 9.24 14.27 -18.96
C ALA A 142 9.41 12.91 -18.27
N LYS A 143 8.79 11.88 -18.82
CA LYS A 143 8.95 10.51 -18.32
C LYS A 143 10.41 10.04 -18.46
N GLN A 144 11.04 10.22 -19.62
CA GLN A 144 12.42 9.81 -19.84
C GLN A 144 13.39 10.50 -18.86
N GLN A 145 13.23 11.81 -18.64
CA GLN A 145 14.04 12.56 -17.69
C GLN A 145 13.88 12.04 -16.26
N THR A 146 12.64 11.75 -15.87
CA THR A 146 12.32 11.30 -14.52
C THR A 146 12.80 9.86 -14.28
N ASP A 147 12.68 8.99 -15.27
CA ASP A 147 13.24 7.63 -15.26
C ASP A 147 14.77 7.67 -15.10
N GLN A 148 15.45 8.57 -15.81
CA GLN A 148 16.91 8.77 -15.67
C GLN A 148 17.29 9.25 -14.27
N SER A 149 16.49 10.12 -13.66
CA SER A 149 16.72 10.55 -12.27
C SER A 149 16.56 9.40 -11.28
N ALA A 150 15.56 8.53 -11.48
CA ALA A 150 15.37 7.34 -10.66
C ALA A 150 16.52 6.35 -10.84
N ILE A 151 16.98 6.10 -12.07
CA ILE A 151 18.18 5.28 -12.32
C ILE A 151 19.38 5.86 -11.57
N LYS A 152 19.62 7.17 -11.73
CA LYS A 152 20.76 7.83 -11.10
C LYS A 152 20.73 7.66 -9.58
N THR A 153 19.56 7.72 -8.96
CA THR A 153 19.42 7.49 -7.51
C THR A 153 19.78 6.05 -7.13
N VAL A 154 19.37 5.05 -7.94
CA VAL A 154 19.79 3.66 -7.71
C VAL A 154 21.28 3.47 -7.95
N ASP A 155 21.85 4.05 -9.00
CA ASP A 155 23.28 3.97 -9.30
C ASP A 155 24.12 4.59 -8.18
N GLU A 156 23.72 5.76 -7.69
CA GLU A 156 24.33 6.38 -6.52
C GLU A 156 24.21 5.51 -5.28
N ARG A 157 23.10 4.77 -5.12
CA ARG A 157 22.94 3.81 -4.01
C ARG A 157 23.86 2.60 -4.17
N LEU A 158 23.99 2.04 -5.37
CA LEU A 158 24.86 0.90 -5.67
C LEU A 158 26.35 1.25 -5.52
N ALA A 159 26.74 2.49 -5.84
CA ALA A 159 28.14 2.94 -5.79
C ALA A 159 28.66 3.30 -4.39
N ARG A 160 27.77 3.38 -3.38
CA ARG A 160 28.19 3.72 -2.01
C ARG A 160 29.00 2.57 -1.37
N LYS A 161 29.77 2.90 -0.32
CA LYS A 161 30.62 1.92 0.41
C LYS A 161 29.93 1.33 1.64
N ASP A 162 28.90 2.00 2.17
CA ASP A 162 28.08 1.58 3.33
C ASP A 162 26.92 0.64 2.92
N THR A 163 26.95 0.15 1.68
CA THR A 163 25.82 -0.51 1.02
C THR A 163 25.38 -1.80 1.67
N ILE A 164 26.22 -2.43 2.49
CA ILE A 164 25.88 -3.70 3.16
C ILE A 164 25.44 -3.49 4.60
N ASP A 165 25.85 -2.42 5.28
CA ASP A 165 25.61 -2.26 6.72
C ASP A 165 24.30 -1.55 7.05
N ARG A 166 23.76 -0.73 6.12
CA ARG A 166 22.45 -0.11 6.31
C ARG A 166 21.36 -1.20 6.35
N LYS A 167 20.43 -1.14 7.29
CA LYS A 167 19.32 -2.10 7.38
C LYS A 167 18.16 -1.66 6.48
N ASP A 168 18.38 -1.61 5.16
CA ASP A 168 17.39 -1.20 4.16
C ASP A 168 17.24 -2.28 3.05
N PHE A 169 16.22 -2.16 2.19
CA PHE A 169 15.90 -3.19 1.20
C PHE A 169 17.07 -3.48 0.27
N MET A 170 17.77 -2.46 -0.19
CA MET A 170 18.89 -2.63 -1.11
C MET A 170 20.05 -3.34 -0.44
N SER A 171 20.38 -3.03 0.81
CA SER A 171 21.41 -3.77 1.54
C SER A 171 21.06 -5.25 1.68
N TYR A 172 19.80 -5.56 2.01
CA TYR A 172 19.33 -6.94 2.10
C TYR A 172 19.39 -7.65 0.74
N ILE A 173 18.92 -6.99 -0.32
CA ILE A 173 18.96 -7.53 -1.68
C ILE A 173 20.41 -7.81 -2.09
N LEU A 174 21.31 -6.84 -1.94
CA LEU A 174 22.71 -6.95 -2.36
C LEU A 174 23.49 -7.98 -1.54
N ARG A 175 23.27 -8.05 -0.22
CA ARG A 175 23.91 -9.05 0.66
C ARG A 175 23.55 -10.48 0.26
N HIS A 176 22.33 -10.69 -0.22
CA HIS A 176 21.81 -12.01 -0.62
C HIS A 176 21.86 -12.23 -2.14
N ASN A 177 22.47 -11.33 -2.90
CA ASN A 177 22.63 -11.45 -4.35
C ASN A 177 23.90 -12.24 -4.67
N ASP A 178 23.76 -13.53 -4.99
CA ASP A 178 24.86 -14.41 -5.40
C ASP A 178 25.18 -14.27 -6.91
N GLU A 179 26.20 -15.00 -7.42
CA GLU A 179 26.58 -15.01 -8.85
C GLU A 179 25.44 -15.41 -9.79
N ARG A 180 24.43 -16.12 -9.28
CA ARG A 180 23.23 -16.53 -10.02
C ARG A 180 22.03 -15.66 -9.64
N GLY A 181 22.27 -14.52 -8.99
CA GLY A 181 21.26 -13.60 -8.49
C GLY A 181 20.69 -12.68 -9.57
N MET A 182 20.17 -11.54 -9.16
CA MET A 182 19.68 -10.49 -10.05
C MET A 182 20.85 -9.72 -10.67
N THR A 183 20.70 -9.36 -11.94
CA THR A 183 21.57 -8.39 -12.61
C THR A 183 21.32 -6.98 -12.09
N ASP A 184 22.27 -6.05 -12.30
CA ASP A 184 22.09 -4.64 -11.93
C ASP A 184 20.85 -4.02 -12.58
N ALA A 185 20.55 -4.38 -13.82
CA ALA A 185 19.35 -3.94 -14.52
C ALA A 185 18.07 -4.44 -13.82
N GLU A 186 18.02 -5.73 -13.44
CA GLU A 186 16.92 -6.32 -12.67
C GLU A 186 16.76 -5.71 -11.28
N ILE A 187 17.87 -5.38 -10.61
CA ILE A 187 17.87 -4.70 -9.31
C ILE A 187 17.28 -3.29 -9.45
N LYS A 188 17.74 -2.51 -10.42
CA LYS A 188 17.20 -1.17 -10.71
C LYS A 188 15.69 -1.23 -10.96
N GLN A 189 15.26 -2.14 -11.83
CA GLN A 189 13.85 -2.37 -12.13
C GLN A 189 13.04 -2.71 -10.88
N THR A 190 13.57 -3.63 -10.08
CA THR A 190 12.92 -4.10 -8.87
C THR A 190 12.80 -3.01 -7.83
N ALA A 191 13.84 -2.19 -7.65
CA ALA A 191 13.81 -1.08 -6.72
C ALA A 191 12.73 -0.05 -7.08
N MET A 192 12.55 0.25 -8.38
CA MET A 192 11.51 1.17 -8.84
C MET A 192 10.09 0.64 -8.63
N ILE A 193 9.83 -0.64 -8.91
CA ILE A 193 8.51 -1.20 -8.60
C ILE A 193 8.27 -1.30 -7.09
N LEU A 194 9.30 -1.61 -6.28
CA LEU A 194 9.16 -1.62 -4.82
C LEU A 194 8.71 -0.25 -4.32
N MET A 195 9.30 0.85 -4.80
CA MET A 195 8.88 2.19 -4.45
C MET A 195 7.38 2.40 -4.68
N VAL A 196 6.94 2.22 -5.93
CA VAL A 196 5.56 2.53 -6.33
C VAL A 196 4.57 1.62 -5.63
N ALA A 197 4.90 0.32 -5.53
CA ALA A 197 4.03 -0.67 -4.94
C ALA A 197 3.98 -0.61 -3.41
N GLY A 198 4.97 -0.02 -2.75
CA GLY A 198 4.97 0.15 -1.30
C GLY A 198 4.37 1.48 -0.85
N SER A 199 4.51 2.55 -1.65
CA SER A 199 4.03 3.87 -1.24
C SER A 199 2.53 4.03 -1.47
N GLU A 200 2.10 3.99 -2.74
CA GLU A 200 0.74 4.40 -3.12
C GLU A 200 -0.33 3.45 -2.60
N THR A 201 -0.06 2.14 -2.51
CA THR A 201 -1.05 1.18 -1.99
C THR A 201 -1.35 1.38 -0.51
N THR A 202 -0.32 1.67 0.30
CA THR A 202 -0.47 1.88 1.74
C THR A 202 -1.21 3.18 2.02
N ALA A 203 -0.83 4.27 1.34
CA ALA A 203 -1.52 5.55 1.46
C ALA A 203 -2.98 5.45 0.98
N THR A 204 -3.21 4.70 -0.10
CA THR A 204 -4.56 4.44 -0.59
C THR A 204 -5.41 3.75 0.46
N PHE A 205 -4.89 2.67 1.04
CA PHE A 205 -5.59 1.92 2.07
C PHE A 205 -5.93 2.77 3.30
N LEU A 206 -4.93 3.47 3.84
CA LEU A 206 -5.11 4.31 5.03
C LEU A 206 -6.13 5.42 4.82
N SER A 207 -6.19 5.98 3.60
CA SER A 207 -7.17 7.01 3.27
C SER A 207 -8.60 6.45 3.33
N GLY A 208 -8.85 5.31 2.68
CA GLY A 208 -10.16 4.64 2.73
C GLY A 208 -10.52 4.16 4.13
N LEU A 209 -9.57 3.57 4.87
CA LEU A 209 -9.76 3.15 6.25
C LEU A 209 -10.16 4.34 7.13
N LEU A 210 -9.45 5.46 7.06
CA LEU A 210 -9.77 6.66 7.85
C LEU A 210 -11.17 7.19 7.52
N TYR A 211 -11.54 7.22 6.24
CA TYR A 211 -12.90 7.59 5.85
C TYR A 211 -13.94 6.63 6.45
N LEU A 212 -13.75 5.31 6.29
CA LEU A 212 -14.65 4.27 6.82
C LEU A 212 -14.86 4.41 8.33
N ILE A 213 -13.79 4.49 9.12
CA ILE A 213 -13.94 4.59 10.58
C ILE A 213 -14.58 5.92 11.00
N LEU A 214 -14.29 7.03 10.32
CA LEU A 214 -14.82 8.33 10.70
C LEU A 214 -16.30 8.50 10.34
N ARG A 215 -16.77 7.82 9.29
CA ARG A 215 -18.18 7.67 8.96
C ARG A 215 -18.94 6.81 9.98
N HIS A 216 -18.25 5.87 10.62
CA HIS A 216 -18.81 4.96 11.63
C HIS A 216 -18.32 5.34 13.04
N ARG A 217 -18.92 6.39 13.62
CA ARG A 217 -18.46 6.98 14.89
C ARG A 217 -18.36 6.00 16.07
N GLY A 218 -19.17 4.94 16.10
CA GLY A 218 -19.05 3.85 17.07
C GLY A 218 -17.71 3.11 16.94
N VAL A 219 -17.38 2.68 15.71
CA VAL A 219 -16.10 2.05 15.38
C VAL A 219 -14.93 2.96 15.72
N TYR A 220 -14.98 4.23 15.31
CA TYR A 220 -13.92 5.19 15.62
C TYR A 220 -13.64 5.30 17.12
N ARG A 221 -14.69 5.48 17.96
CA ARG A 221 -14.51 5.64 19.40
C ARG A 221 -13.89 4.40 20.05
N ARG A 222 -14.38 3.21 19.70
CA ARG A 222 -13.88 1.94 20.24
C ARG A 222 -12.44 1.68 19.84
N LEU A 223 -12.08 1.97 18.58
CA LEU A 223 -10.70 1.86 18.10
C LEU A 223 -9.76 2.83 18.81
N VAL A 224 -10.14 4.09 18.94
CA VAL A 224 -9.35 5.10 19.67
C VAL A 224 -9.16 4.69 21.13
N GLN A 225 -10.20 4.18 21.77
CA GLN A 225 -10.14 3.70 23.16
C GLN A 225 -9.15 2.53 23.30
N GLU A 226 -9.27 1.49 22.45
CA GLU A 226 -8.35 0.34 22.47
C GLU A 226 -6.89 0.79 22.33
N ILE A 227 -6.59 1.67 21.37
CA ILE A 227 -5.23 2.18 21.13
C ILE A 227 -4.71 2.98 22.33
N ARG A 228 -5.53 3.88 22.89
CA ARG A 228 -5.10 4.76 23.99
C ARG A 228 -4.97 4.02 25.32
N ASP A 229 -5.77 2.97 25.55
CA ASP A 229 -5.67 2.12 26.73
C ASP A 229 -4.46 1.19 26.67
N ALA A 230 -4.16 0.66 25.48
CA ALA A 230 -3.02 -0.24 25.30
C ALA A 230 -1.66 0.47 25.42
N PHE A 231 -1.59 1.77 25.11
CA PHE A 231 -0.33 2.50 25.02
C PHE A 231 -0.30 3.72 25.96
N PRO A 232 0.36 3.61 27.13
CA PRO A 232 0.47 4.73 28.06
C PRO A 232 1.36 5.86 27.53
N THR A 233 2.29 5.57 26.62
CA THR A 233 3.17 6.57 26.00
C THR A 233 3.21 6.43 24.48
N TYR A 234 3.47 7.54 23.79
CA TYR A 234 3.60 7.55 22.33
C TYR A 234 4.75 6.64 21.85
N GLN A 235 5.86 6.61 22.58
CA GLN A 235 7.05 5.80 22.28
C GLN A 235 6.79 4.31 22.48
N SER A 236 5.76 3.92 23.25
CA SER A 236 5.40 2.51 23.39
C SER A 236 4.64 1.96 22.18
N ILE A 237 4.34 2.74 21.15
CA ILE A 237 3.64 2.28 19.94
C ILE A 237 4.66 1.78 18.92
N GLY A 238 4.59 0.50 18.56
CA GLY A 238 5.52 -0.16 17.63
C GLY A 238 4.91 -1.33 16.85
N MET A 239 5.69 -1.97 15.98
CA MET A 239 5.18 -2.99 15.04
C MET A 239 4.68 -4.23 15.80
N VAL A 240 5.43 -4.65 16.82
CA VAL A 240 5.15 -5.89 17.57
C VAL A 240 3.94 -5.73 18.49
N ASN A 241 3.84 -4.61 19.21
CA ASN A 241 2.78 -4.42 20.20
C ASN A 241 1.45 -4.00 19.60
N THR A 242 1.44 -3.30 18.46
CA THR A 242 0.18 -3.00 17.75
C THR A 242 -0.44 -4.26 17.14
N ASN A 243 0.35 -5.32 16.92
CA ASN A 243 -0.15 -6.61 16.42
C ASN A 243 -1.07 -7.35 17.43
N SER A 244 -1.06 -6.99 18.72
CA SER A 244 -1.96 -7.60 19.71
C SER A 244 -3.32 -6.89 19.85
N LEU A 245 -3.52 -5.76 19.17
CA LEU A 245 -4.78 -5.02 19.21
C LEU A 245 -5.81 -5.73 18.32
N ARG A 246 -6.80 -6.37 18.97
CA ARG A 246 -7.75 -7.28 18.33
C ARG A 246 -8.78 -6.48 17.53
N TYR A 247 -9.30 -5.39 18.09
CA TYR A 247 -10.27 -4.55 17.39
C TYR A 247 -9.61 -3.78 16.23
N LEU A 248 -8.40 -3.24 16.42
CA LEU A 248 -7.60 -2.68 15.33
C LEU A 248 -7.40 -3.69 14.19
N SER A 249 -7.08 -4.94 14.52
CA SER A 249 -6.92 -5.99 13.50
C SER A 249 -8.21 -6.25 12.73
N ALA A 250 -9.33 -6.34 13.44
CA ALA A 250 -10.66 -6.51 12.85
C ALA A 250 -11.06 -5.34 11.94
N VAL A 251 -10.79 -4.10 12.36
CA VAL A 251 -11.00 -2.89 11.56
C VAL A 251 -10.15 -2.91 10.29
N VAL A 252 -8.88 -3.31 10.38
CA VAL A 252 -7.99 -3.40 9.22
C VAL A 252 -8.49 -4.46 8.23
N GLU A 253 -8.87 -5.66 8.69
CA GLU A 253 -9.37 -6.70 7.79
C GLU A 253 -10.69 -6.30 7.11
N GLU A 254 -11.66 -5.73 7.85
CA GLU A 254 -12.92 -5.26 7.25
C GLU A 254 -12.69 -4.09 6.30
N SER A 255 -11.70 -3.23 6.58
CA SER A 255 -11.32 -2.16 5.65
C SER A 255 -10.72 -2.72 4.37
N PHE A 256 -9.97 -3.82 4.41
CA PHE A 256 -9.48 -4.50 3.19
C PHE A 256 -10.61 -5.11 2.36
N ARG A 257 -11.67 -5.59 3.01
CA ARG A 257 -12.87 -6.08 2.33
C ARG A 257 -13.59 -4.92 1.63
N CYS A 258 -13.90 -3.85 2.35
CA CYS A 258 -14.70 -2.72 1.84
C CYS A 258 -13.93 -1.85 0.85
N TYR A 259 -12.64 -1.62 1.09
CA TYR A 259 -11.81 -0.70 0.32
C TYR A 259 -10.43 -1.32 0.01
N PRO A 260 -10.37 -2.35 -0.84
CA PRO A 260 -9.10 -2.94 -1.26
C PRO A 260 -8.31 -1.90 -2.08
N PRO A 261 -7.01 -1.65 -1.80
CA PRO A 261 -6.27 -0.57 -2.46
C PRO A 261 -6.15 -0.70 -3.98
N ALA A 262 -6.10 -1.95 -4.45
CA ALA A 262 -6.08 -2.32 -5.86
C ALA A 262 -7.34 -3.13 -6.18
N PRO A 263 -8.51 -2.47 -6.35
CA PRO A 263 -9.80 -3.16 -6.49
C PRO A 263 -9.95 -3.93 -7.81
N ASN A 264 -9.02 -3.74 -8.74
CA ASN A 264 -9.09 -4.26 -10.09
C ASN A 264 -8.86 -5.77 -10.19
N THR A 265 -9.26 -6.35 -11.33
CA THR A 265 -9.03 -7.76 -11.62
C THR A 265 -7.58 -7.98 -12.02
N HIS A 266 -6.81 -8.65 -11.16
CA HIS A 266 -5.44 -9.01 -11.47
C HIS A 266 -5.37 -10.17 -12.50
N PRO A 267 -4.69 -9.98 -13.64
CA PRO A 267 -4.66 -10.97 -14.71
C PRO A 267 -3.85 -12.21 -14.34
N ARG A 268 -4.29 -13.35 -14.88
CA ARG A 268 -3.63 -14.66 -14.89
C ARG A 268 -3.74 -15.21 -16.30
N ILE A 269 -2.70 -15.86 -16.80
CA ILE A 269 -2.71 -16.45 -18.14
C ILE A 269 -2.88 -17.96 -18.00
N VAL A 270 -3.88 -18.51 -18.70
CA VAL A 270 -4.12 -19.95 -18.77
C VAL A 270 -2.94 -20.64 -19.47
N PRO A 271 -2.38 -21.73 -18.91
CA PRO A 271 -1.27 -22.44 -19.55
C PRO A 271 -1.59 -22.86 -20.98
N ASP A 272 -0.59 -22.94 -21.85
CA ASP A 272 -0.73 -23.18 -23.29
C ASP A 272 -1.64 -24.36 -23.66
N LYS A 273 -1.67 -25.40 -22.80
CA LYS A 273 -2.51 -26.60 -23.00
C LYS A 273 -3.99 -26.40 -22.68
N GLY A 274 -4.40 -25.26 -22.14
CA GLY A 274 -5.70 -25.04 -21.52
C GLY A 274 -5.81 -25.61 -20.10
N GLU A 275 -6.88 -25.25 -19.40
CA GLU A 275 -7.18 -25.70 -18.04
C GLU A 275 -8.70 -25.75 -17.82
N VAL A 276 -9.18 -26.66 -16.97
CA VAL A 276 -10.58 -26.69 -16.54
C VAL A 276 -10.74 -25.77 -15.32
N LEU A 277 -11.60 -24.76 -15.43
CA LEU A 277 -11.96 -23.84 -14.35
C LEU A 277 -13.48 -23.92 -14.13
N GLU A 278 -13.94 -24.15 -12.90
CA GLU A 278 -15.39 -24.27 -12.58
C GLU A 278 -16.13 -25.23 -13.53
N ASN A 279 -15.55 -26.41 -13.79
CA ASN A 279 -16.06 -27.42 -14.72
C ASN A 279 -16.18 -26.97 -16.20
N GLN A 280 -15.60 -25.83 -16.57
CA GLN A 280 -15.55 -25.32 -17.94
C GLN A 280 -14.13 -25.40 -18.50
N TRP A 281 -13.99 -25.85 -19.74
CA TRP A 281 -12.71 -25.83 -20.44
C TRP A 281 -12.35 -24.40 -20.85
N VAL A 282 -11.18 -23.92 -20.41
CA VAL A 282 -10.64 -22.62 -20.81
C VAL A 282 -9.40 -22.83 -21.69
N PRO A 283 -9.39 -22.29 -22.92
CA PRO A 283 -8.24 -22.41 -23.81
C PRO A 283 -6.97 -21.77 -23.24
N GLY A 284 -5.81 -22.32 -23.62
CA GLY A 284 -4.51 -21.69 -23.33
C GLY A 284 -4.43 -20.27 -23.87
N ASP A 285 -3.56 -19.46 -23.27
CA ASP A 285 -3.39 -18.02 -23.55
C ASP A 285 -4.61 -17.14 -23.24
N THR A 286 -5.69 -17.70 -22.69
CA THR A 286 -6.81 -16.91 -22.16
C THR A 286 -6.36 -16.16 -20.91
N THR A 287 -6.69 -14.87 -20.83
CA THR A 287 -6.51 -14.09 -19.59
C THR A 287 -7.73 -14.24 -18.71
N VAL A 288 -7.54 -14.70 -17.48
CA VAL A 288 -8.59 -14.83 -16.46
C VAL A 288 -8.22 -14.05 -15.21
N GLY A 289 -9.21 -13.74 -14.37
CA GLY A 289 -8.97 -13.11 -13.09
C GLY A 289 -10.23 -13.12 -12.21
N VAL A 290 -10.04 -12.71 -10.96
CA VAL A 290 -11.10 -12.54 -9.98
C VAL A 290 -11.15 -11.07 -9.61
N SER A 291 -12.33 -10.46 -9.71
CA SER A 291 -12.55 -9.07 -9.33
C SER A 291 -12.62 -8.98 -7.82
N GLN A 292 -11.60 -8.38 -7.18
CA GLN A 292 -11.54 -8.28 -5.72
C GLN A 292 -12.71 -7.49 -5.17
N TRP A 293 -13.02 -6.33 -5.78
CA TRP A 293 -14.12 -5.50 -5.31
C TRP A 293 -15.47 -6.21 -5.41
N ALA A 294 -15.74 -6.89 -6.53
CA ALA A 294 -17.00 -7.59 -6.73
C ALA A 294 -17.16 -8.77 -5.76
N THR A 295 -16.13 -9.60 -5.58
CA THR A 295 -16.22 -10.74 -4.65
C THR A 295 -16.37 -10.29 -3.20
N ASN A 296 -15.76 -9.16 -2.83
CA ASN A 296 -15.85 -8.61 -1.49
C ASN A 296 -17.25 -8.02 -1.17
N HIS A 297 -18.02 -7.64 -2.18
CA HIS A 297 -19.36 -7.05 -2.04
C HIS A 297 -20.48 -8.01 -2.50
N ASP A 298 -20.15 -9.26 -2.78
CA ASP A 298 -21.11 -10.25 -3.23
C ASP A 298 -21.93 -10.79 -2.05
N PRO A 299 -23.27 -10.67 -2.04
CA PRO A 299 -24.12 -11.23 -1.00
C PRO A 299 -24.08 -12.76 -0.93
N GLU A 300 -23.58 -13.46 -1.97
CA GLU A 300 -23.32 -14.90 -1.88
C GLU A 300 -22.07 -15.22 -1.05
N ASN A 301 -21.15 -14.26 -0.88
CA ASN A 301 -19.94 -14.42 -0.07
C ASN A 301 -20.06 -13.77 1.31
N PHE A 302 -20.86 -12.73 1.50
CA PHE A 302 -20.93 -11.98 2.75
C PHE A 302 -22.34 -11.61 3.15
N TYR A 303 -22.68 -11.82 4.42
CA TYR A 303 -23.84 -11.22 5.06
C TYR A 303 -23.65 -9.71 5.17
N ARG A 304 -24.63 -8.93 4.68
CA ARG A 304 -24.59 -7.45 4.63
C ARG A 304 -23.26 -6.95 4.02
N PRO A 305 -23.01 -7.25 2.74
CA PRO A 305 -21.71 -6.98 2.10
C PRO A 305 -21.40 -5.48 2.01
N ASP A 306 -22.41 -4.63 1.90
CA ASP A 306 -22.20 -3.19 1.75
C ASP A 306 -22.01 -2.43 3.07
N ASP A 307 -22.18 -3.11 4.22
CA ASP A 307 -22.00 -2.53 5.54
C ASP A 307 -20.58 -2.72 6.07
N PHE A 308 -20.03 -1.69 6.71
CA PHE A 308 -18.72 -1.74 7.37
C PHE A 308 -18.85 -2.26 8.80
N LEU A 309 -18.58 -3.56 9.00
CA LEU A 309 -18.81 -4.28 10.25
C LEU A 309 -17.51 -4.96 10.73
N PRO A 310 -16.59 -4.26 11.42
CA PRO A 310 -15.34 -4.85 11.92
C PRO A 310 -15.55 -6.12 12.76
N GLU A 311 -16.66 -6.20 13.52
CA GLU A 311 -17.03 -7.35 14.34
C GLU A 311 -17.21 -8.67 13.55
N ARG A 312 -17.27 -8.60 12.22
CA ARG A 312 -17.21 -9.75 11.29
C ARG A 312 -15.98 -10.63 11.52
N TYR A 313 -14.88 -10.04 11.98
CA TYR A 313 -13.62 -10.73 12.24
C TYR A 313 -13.38 -11.07 13.72
N LEU A 314 -14.42 -10.95 14.56
CA LEU A 314 -14.37 -11.28 15.99
C LEU A 314 -15.31 -12.46 16.27
N SER A 315 -14.89 -13.38 17.14
CA SER A 315 -15.80 -14.42 17.66
C SER A 315 -16.72 -13.86 18.75
N ASP A 316 -17.79 -14.59 19.09
CA ASP A 316 -18.68 -14.21 20.21
C ASP A 316 -17.94 -14.17 21.56
N SER A 317 -16.87 -14.96 21.71
CA SER A 317 -16.03 -14.98 22.91
C SER A 317 -14.87 -13.97 22.88
N ASP A 318 -14.72 -13.19 21.81
CA ASP A 318 -13.61 -12.24 21.70
C ASP A 318 -13.85 -11.06 22.65
N PRO A 319 -12.92 -10.74 23.58
CA PRO A 319 -13.08 -9.63 24.51
C PRO A 319 -13.16 -8.27 23.83
N ALA A 320 -12.73 -8.18 22.56
CA ALA A 320 -12.88 -6.97 21.79
C ALA A 320 -14.31 -6.73 21.34
N ARG A 321 -15.21 -7.73 21.35
CA ARG A 321 -16.62 -7.62 20.90
C ARG A 321 -17.44 -6.74 21.86
N ASP A 322 -18.30 -5.90 21.30
CA ASP A 322 -19.26 -5.09 22.05
C ASP A 322 -20.63 -5.79 22.11
N PRO A 323 -21.40 -5.67 23.20
CA PRO A 323 -22.75 -6.23 23.30
C PRO A 323 -23.72 -5.79 22.20
N ASP A 324 -23.52 -4.60 21.62
CA ASP A 324 -24.36 -4.06 20.55
C ASP A 324 -23.90 -4.50 19.13
N ASP A 325 -22.80 -5.25 19.03
CA ASP A 325 -22.30 -5.79 17.75
C ASP A 325 -23.30 -6.78 17.13
N VAL A 326 -23.34 -6.85 15.80
CA VAL A 326 -24.09 -7.89 15.09
C VAL A 326 -23.63 -9.27 15.58
N PRO A 327 -24.51 -10.21 16.00
CA PRO A 327 -24.09 -11.51 16.56
C PRO A 327 -23.15 -12.31 15.63
N ALA A 328 -22.10 -12.97 16.17
CA ALA A 328 -21.07 -13.59 15.32
C ALA A 328 -21.61 -14.72 14.44
N HIS A 329 -22.63 -15.45 14.91
CA HIS A 329 -23.26 -16.52 14.14
C HIS A 329 -23.84 -16.06 12.79
N LEU A 330 -24.17 -14.76 12.63
CA LEU A 330 -24.63 -14.20 11.36
C LEU A 330 -23.50 -14.06 10.31
N PHE A 331 -22.23 -14.17 10.73
CA PHE A 331 -21.07 -14.13 9.86
C PHE A 331 -20.40 -15.50 9.69
N GLU A 332 -21.00 -16.59 10.20
CA GLU A 332 -20.43 -17.95 10.11
C GLU A 332 -20.29 -18.43 8.67
N ASP A 333 -21.29 -18.10 7.83
CA ASP A 333 -21.32 -18.45 6.41
C ASP A 333 -20.54 -17.48 5.51
N ASP A 334 -19.95 -16.41 6.06
CA ASP A 334 -19.13 -15.48 5.27
C ASP A 334 -17.89 -16.19 4.71
N ASN A 335 -17.73 -16.15 3.40
CA ASN A 335 -16.57 -16.65 2.68
C ASN A 335 -15.39 -15.67 2.77
N LYS A 336 -14.82 -15.52 3.97
CA LYS A 336 -13.71 -14.59 4.25
C LYS A 336 -12.44 -14.90 3.43
N GLU A 337 -12.30 -16.11 2.89
CA GLU A 337 -11.16 -16.51 2.07
C GLU A 337 -11.08 -15.79 0.71
N VAL A 338 -12.18 -15.21 0.23
CA VAL A 338 -12.14 -14.41 -1.02
C VAL A 338 -11.45 -13.06 -0.84
N VAL A 339 -11.33 -12.57 0.40
CA VAL A 339 -10.65 -11.31 0.73
C VAL A 339 -9.14 -11.51 0.63
N GLN A 340 -8.59 -11.30 -0.57
CA GLN A 340 -7.18 -11.51 -0.88
C GLN A 340 -6.46 -10.23 -1.35
N PRO A 341 -6.42 -9.15 -0.53
CA PRO A 341 -5.81 -7.87 -0.92
C PRO A 341 -4.32 -8.01 -1.28
N PHE A 342 -3.65 -9.00 -0.69
CA PHE A 342 -2.24 -9.31 -0.97
C PHE A 342 -2.04 -10.42 -2.01
N SER A 343 -3.11 -10.94 -2.62
CA SER A 343 -3.13 -12.10 -3.51
C SER A 343 -2.60 -13.39 -2.86
N VAL A 344 -2.79 -14.51 -3.55
CA VAL A 344 -2.31 -15.85 -3.14
C VAL A 344 -1.26 -16.40 -4.10
N GLY A 345 -0.58 -17.46 -3.66
CA GLY A 345 0.38 -18.23 -4.48
C GLY A 345 1.76 -17.58 -4.60
N PRO A 346 2.62 -18.07 -5.52
CA PRO A 346 4.03 -17.70 -5.58
C PRO A 346 4.29 -16.24 -5.99
N ARG A 347 3.26 -15.52 -6.47
CA ARG A 347 3.30 -14.09 -6.82
C ARG A 347 2.47 -13.22 -5.87
N ASN A 348 2.18 -13.71 -4.66
CA ASN A 348 1.58 -12.89 -3.62
C ASN A 348 2.49 -11.70 -3.27
N CYS A 349 1.93 -10.70 -2.59
CA CYS A 349 2.66 -9.50 -2.20
C CYS A 349 3.89 -9.86 -1.34
N VAL A 350 5.08 -9.31 -1.65
CA VAL A 350 6.26 -9.42 -0.76
C VAL A 350 6.05 -8.59 0.50
N GLY A 351 5.48 -7.40 0.31
CA GLY A 351 5.35 -6.38 1.34
C GLY A 351 4.21 -6.62 2.31
N LYS A 352 3.53 -7.79 2.33
CA LYS A 352 2.37 -8.03 3.20
C LYS A 352 2.66 -7.67 4.65
N ASN A 353 3.75 -8.19 5.21
CA ASN A 353 4.09 -7.96 6.61
C ASN A 353 4.53 -6.51 6.90
N LEU A 354 5.23 -5.88 5.94
CA LEU A 354 5.57 -4.46 6.04
C LEU A 354 4.31 -3.60 6.04
N ALA A 355 3.39 -3.85 5.11
CA ALA A 355 2.13 -3.12 5.01
C ALA A 355 1.35 -3.20 6.32
N TYR A 356 1.10 -4.39 6.88
CA TYR A 356 0.44 -4.48 8.20
C TYR A 356 1.18 -3.70 9.30
N GLY A 357 2.51 -3.72 9.30
CA GLY A 357 3.33 -2.94 10.22
C GLY A 357 3.13 -1.43 10.09
N GLU A 358 3.29 -0.92 8.87
CA GLU A 358 3.09 0.50 8.54
C GLU A 358 1.68 0.96 8.87
N LEU A 359 0.67 0.20 8.44
CA LEU A 359 -0.74 0.51 8.66
C LEU A 359 -1.06 0.66 10.15
N ARG A 360 -0.62 -0.30 10.96
CA ARG A 360 -0.88 -0.30 12.39
C ARG A 360 -0.14 0.82 13.11
N ILE A 361 1.14 1.05 12.79
CA ILE A 361 1.91 2.12 13.43
C ILE A 361 1.35 3.49 13.07
N ILE A 362 1.13 3.76 11.78
CA ILE A 362 0.64 5.06 11.30
C ILE A 362 -0.73 5.35 11.92
N LEU A 363 -1.66 4.39 11.84
CA LEU A 363 -3.00 4.56 12.38
C LEU A 363 -2.99 4.71 13.91
N SER A 364 -2.23 3.88 14.62
CA SER A 364 -2.16 3.93 16.09
C SER A 364 -1.57 5.25 16.57
N LYS A 365 -0.43 5.69 16.03
CA LYS A 365 0.21 6.97 16.40
C LYS A 365 -0.67 8.17 16.06
N LEU A 366 -1.40 8.14 14.93
CA LEU A 366 -2.34 9.18 14.55
C LEU A 366 -3.52 9.27 15.53
N LEU A 367 -4.21 8.15 15.80
CA LEU A 367 -5.37 8.10 16.68
C LEU A 367 -5.03 8.30 18.16
N TRP A 368 -3.81 7.94 18.56
CA TRP A 368 -3.30 8.23 19.90
C TRP A 368 -3.05 9.73 20.10
N SER A 369 -2.56 10.43 19.07
CA SER A 369 -2.13 11.83 19.14
C SER A 369 -3.27 12.83 18.90
N PHE A 370 -4.26 12.48 18.07
CA PHE A 370 -5.31 13.40 17.66
C PHE A 370 -6.70 12.81 17.87
N ASP A 371 -7.65 13.70 18.17
CA ASP A 371 -9.07 13.44 17.91
C ASP A 371 -9.39 13.90 16.48
N LEU A 372 -10.10 13.05 15.73
CA LEU A 372 -10.35 13.21 14.31
C LEU A 372 -11.85 13.33 14.04
N LYS A 373 -12.20 14.20 13.10
CA LYS A 373 -13.56 14.36 12.59
C LYS A 373 -13.51 14.64 11.09
N LEU A 374 -14.40 14.01 10.32
CA LEU A 374 -14.55 14.38 8.90
C LEU A 374 -15.02 15.82 8.82
N ASP A 375 -14.34 16.60 7.99
CA ASP A 375 -14.79 17.93 7.64
C ASP A 375 -15.96 17.82 6.64
N SER A 376 -16.83 18.84 6.65
CA SER A 376 -18.02 18.92 5.80
C SER A 376 -17.75 18.68 4.31
N ARG A 377 -16.57 19.08 3.80
CA ARG A 377 -16.17 18.86 2.39
C ARG A 377 -16.06 17.39 2.02
N SER A 378 -15.74 16.52 2.98
CA SER A 378 -15.62 15.07 2.77
C SER A 378 -16.78 14.28 3.37
N ASP A 379 -17.47 14.84 4.36
CA ASP A 379 -18.64 14.19 4.96
C ASP A 379 -19.90 14.31 4.09
N SER A 380 -20.05 15.43 3.38
CA SER A 380 -21.17 15.60 2.44
C SER A 380 -20.98 14.87 1.11
N SER A 381 -19.78 14.34 0.84
CA SER A 381 -19.47 13.60 -0.38
C SER A 381 -19.60 12.09 -0.20
N LYS A 382 -19.91 11.40 -1.30
CA LYS A 382 -19.79 9.94 -1.40
C LYS A 382 -18.34 9.59 -1.74
N TRP A 383 -17.45 9.87 -0.78
CA TRP A 383 -16.01 9.91 -1.02
C TRP A 383 -15.46 8.59 -1.59
N ILE A 384 -16.03 7.43 -1.24
CA ILE A 384 -15.63 6.13 -1.80
C ILE A 384 -16.33 5.89 -3.16
N GLU A 385 -17.64 6.15 -3.24
CA GLU A 385 -18.46 5.76 -4.39
C GLU A 385 -18.22 6.63 -5.63
N ASP A 386 -17.72 7.86 -5.45
CA ASP A 386 -17.44 8.80 -6.54
C ASP A 386 -15.99 8.68 -7.08
N GLN A 387 -15.25 7.61 -6.74
CA GLN A 387 -13.86 7.43 -7.18
C GLN A 387 -13.73 6.62 -8.46
N ASP A 388 -12.92 7.13 -9.38
CA ASP A 388 -12.42 6.36 -10.51
C ASP A 388 -11.33 5.36 -10.08
N THR A 389 -11.12 4.31 -10.87
CA THR A 389 -10.05 3.33 -10.64
C THR A 389 -9.17 3.14 -11.87
N PHE A 390 -7.85 3.26 -11.67
CA PHE A 390 -6.83 3.12 -12.71
C PHE A 390 -5.78 2.07 -12.31
N MET A 391 -6.23 0.91 -11.83
CA MET A 391 -5.53 -0.05 -10.95
C MET A 391 -5.67 0.29 -9.46
N LEU A 392 -5.34 1.50 -9.10
CA LEU A 392 -5.52 2.02 -7.75
C LEU A 392 -6.65 3.05 -7.79
N TRP A 393 -7.26 3.28 -6.64
CA TRP A 393 -8.25 4.32 -6.48
C TRP A 393 -7.67 5.72 -6.75
N GLU A 394 -8.33 6.50 -7.61
CA GLU A 394 -8.10 7.93 -7.70
C GLU A 394 -8.82 8.63 -6.55
N LYS A 395 -8.03 8.98 -5.53
CA LYS A 395 -8.54 9.56 -4.29
C LYS A 395 -8.70 11.08 -4.44
N PRO A 396 -9.91 11.63 -4.26
CA PRO A 396 -10.05 13.06 -4.03
C PRO A 396 -9.47 13.42 -2.65
N PRO A 397 -9.18 14.70 -2.39
CA PRO A 397 -8.75 15.15 -1.07
C PRO A 397 -9.68 14.65 0.04
N LEU A 398 -9.11 14.13 1.13
CA LEU A 398 -9.87 13.70 2.31
C LEU A 398 -9.62 14.67 3.45
N TRP A 399 -10.53 15.62 3.59
CA TRP A 399 -10.46 16.70 4.57
C TRP A 399 -10.90 16.21 5.95
N ILE A 400 -9.98 16.28 6.91
CA ILE A 400 -10.19 15.87 8.30
C ILE A 400 -9.79 17.02 9.23
N ASP A 401 -10.66 17.33 10.19
CA ASP A 401 -10.34 18.16 11.34
C ASP A 401 -9.53 17.33 12.34
N LEU A 402 -8.33 17.81 12.67
CA LEU A 402 -7.46 17.22 13.67
C LEU A 402 -7.43 18.11 14.90
N THR A 403 -7.75 17.55 16.07
CA THR A 403 -7.56 18.22 17.36
C THR A 403 -6.43 17.52 18.10
N LEU A 404 -5.32 18.23 18.33
CA LEU A 404 -4.20 17.69 19.09
C LEU A 404 -4.65 17.40 20.53
N ARG A 405 -4.42 16.17 21.00
CA ARG A 405 -4.68 15.81 22.39
C ARG A 405 -3.69 16.56 23.29
N GLU A 406 -4.15 17.19 24.37
CA GLU A 406 -3.26 17.83 25.34
C GLU A 406 -2.26 16.82 25.93
N GLN A 407 -0.96 17.03 25.65
CA GLN A 407 0.12 16.16 26.13
C GLN A 407 0.87 16.80 27.30
N LYS A 408 1.21 16.00 28.31
CA LYS A 408 2.31 16.33 29.23
C LYS A 408 3.63 16.01 28.54
N GLY A 409 4.12 16.94 27.70
CA GLY A 409 5.41 16.85 27.00
C GLY A 409 5.25 17.12 25.50
N ALA A 410 5.94 18.14 24.99
CA ALA A 410 5.82 18.54 23.58
C ALA A 410 6.49 17.52 22.65
N LEU A 411 5.81 17.16 21.56
CA LEU A 411 6.40 16.41 20.44
C LEU A 411 7.35 17.35 19.67
N THR A 412 8.64 17.29 19.99
CA THR A 412 9.69 17.95 19.20
C THR A 412 9.97 17.16 17.92
N GLN A 413 10.35 17.83 16.83
CA GLN A 413 10.80 17.14 15.61
C GLN A 413 11.90 16.12 15.95
N PRO A 414 11.80 14.88 15.45
CA PRO A 414 12.82 13.87 15.71
C PRO A 414 14.13 14.25 15.01
N ALA A 415 15.27 13.98 15.67
CA ALA A 415 16.58 14.14 15.04
C ALA A 415 16.70 13.20 13.83
N ARG A 416 17.31 13.67 12.74
CA ARG A 416 17.52 12.85 11.53
C ARG A 416 18.32 11.59 11.89
N ILE A 417 17.84 10.44 11.43
CA ILE A 417 18.56 9.16 11.54
C ILE A 417 19.84 9.25 10.69
N ALA A 418 20.98 8.91 11.29
CA ALA A 418 22.30 8.89 10.62
C ALA A 418 22.40 7.83 9.52
#